data_AF-A0A837KN03-F1
#
_entry.id   AF-A0A837KN03-F1
#
_cell.length_a   1.000
_cell.length_b   1.000
_cell.length_c   1.000
_cell.angle_alpha   90.00
_cell.angle_beta   90.00
_cell.angle_gamma   90.00
#
_symmetry.space_group_name_H-M   'P 1'
#
loop_
_entity.id
_entity.type
_entity.pdbx_description
1 polymer ?
#
loop_
_entity_poly.entity_id
_entity_poly.type
_entity_poly.pdbx_seq_one_letter_code
_entity_poly.pdbx_strand_id
1 'polypeptide(L)'
;MEKTIRNTPIDNLIKFLNSVKSFNDRGDVRKNLIEQGISVGDSFCIVLKIEKKELFNTLSGYLQLITLIKSQVEMNFKNNDRYLAQLEDVEKALISVGLDNDITVFKKYLTEKVITTLELCADGLAEKEDINIVPNDVLDNIEDDIIDMKKILEHSKLPKSVILVLLQKLDEVENAIRQYKRWGINDFDRVYDSLLGGLYKNRKEINLEENKSLIEKMNSFMLSLLTTTKTSKEILDTTKQLRDTVIRFLE
;
A
#
# COMPACT_ATOMS: atom_id res chain seq x y z
N MET A 1 -7.92 26.22 6.82
CA MET A 1 -6.81 25.25 6.78
C MET A 1 -7.19 24.20 5.75
N GLU A 2 -6.52 24.19 4.60
CA GLU A 2 -6.68 23.11 3.62
C GLU A 2 -6.16 21.82 4.27
N LYS A 3 -7.04 20.81 4.45
CA LYS A 3 -6.58 19.47 4.85
C LYS A 3 -5.80 18.91 3.66
N THR A 4 -4.47 18.95 3.74
CA THR A 4 -3.60 18.20 2.84
C THR A 4 -4.09 16.76 2.85
N ILE A 5 -4.52 16.24 1.70
CA ILE A 5 -5.00 14.85 1.60
C ILE A 5 -3.79 13.95 1.78
N ARG A 6 -3.58 13.50 3.00
CA ARG A 6 -2.55 12.54 3.34
C ARG A 6 -3.03 11.14 2.93
N ASN A 7 -2.14 10.37 2.30
CA ASN A 7 -2.40 8.99 1.88
C ASN A 7 -1.73 8.00 2.84
N THR A 8 -1.93 8.21 4.14
CA THR A 8 -1.38 7.33 5.17
C THR A 8 -2.30 6.14 5.42
N PRO A 9 -1.77 5.06 6.03
CA PRO A 9 -2.58 3.97 6.54
C PRO A 9 -3.79 4.41 7.35
N ILE A 10 -3.57 5.28 8.32
CA ILE A 10 -4.63 5.71 9.23
C ILE A 10 -5.64 6.66 8.57
N ASP A 11 -5.20 7.52 7.64
CA ASP A 11 -6.11 8.37 6.87
C ASP A 11 -7.04 7.53 5.99
N ASN A 12 -6.52 6.46 5.38
CA ASN A 12 -7.30 5.57 4.54
C ASN A 12 -8.31 4.75 5.35
N LEU A 13 -7.94 4.33 6.57
CA LEU A 13 -8.88 3.75 7.52
C LEU A 13 -9.99 4.76 7.89
N ILE A 14 -9.63 5.99 8.28
CA ILE A 14 -10.60 7.02 8.67
C ILE A 14 -11.56 7.36 7.52
N LYS A 15 -11.06 7.52 6.29
CA LYS A 15 -11.88 7.78 5.09
C LYS A 15 -12.91 6.67 4.89
N PHE A 16 -12.49 5.41 5.03
CA PHE A 16 -13.39 4.26 4.92
C PHE A 16 -14.46 4.27 6.01
N LEU A 17 -14.05 4.38 7.28
CA LEU A 17 -14.99 4.35 8.41
C LEU A 17 -16.00 5.51 8.33
N ASN A 18 -15.58 6.71 7.93
CA ASN A 18 -16.48 7.84 7.72
C ASN A 18 -17.44 7.63 6.54
N SER A 19 -16.98 6.96 5.47
CA SER A 19 -17.84 6.63 4.34
C SER A 19 -18.91 5.61 4.73
N VAL A 20 -18.54 4.60 5.54
CA VAL A 20 -19.49 3.65 6.12
C VAL A 20 -20.45 4.32 7.10
N LYS A 21 -19.95 5.21 7.98
CA LYS A 21 -20.78 5.93 8.95
C LYS A 21 -21.87 6.76 8.28
N SER A 22 -21.52 7.44 7.18
CA SER A 22 -22.46 8.28 6.39
C SER A 22 -23.29 7.52 5.34
N PHE A 23 -23.04 6.22 5.16
CA PHE A 23 -23.80 5.36 4.24
C PHE A 23 -25.27 5.24 4.70
N ASN A 24 -26.25 5.63 3.89
CA ASN A 24 -27.69 5.80 4.19
C ASN A 24 -28.15 7.18 4.74
N ASP A 25 -27.25 8.08 5.16
CA ASP A 25 -27.66 9.46 5.53
C ASP A 25 -27.78 10.38 4.29
N ARG A 26 -27.13 9.98 3.20
CA ARG A 26 -27.25 10.60 1.88
C ARG A 26 -28.28 9.81 1.09
N GLY A 27 -29.49 10.35 0.95
CA GLY A 27 -30.66 9.70 0.37
C GLY A 27 -30.60 9.32 -1.12
N ASP A 28 -29.42 8.95 -1.65
CA ASP A 28 -29.17 8.86 -3.08
C ASP A 28 -28.68 7.49 -3.58
N VAL A 29 -28.91 6.41 -2.82
CA VAL A 29 -28.75 5.06 -3.38
C VAL A 29 -29.95 4.19 -3.02
N ARG A 30 -30.93 4.22 -3.94
CA ARG A 30 -32.07 3.31 -4.12
C ARG A 30 -32.96 3.12 -2.89
N LYS A 31 -34.06 3.89 -2.86
CA LYS A 31 -35.26 3.69 -2.03
C LYS A 31 -35.74 2.22 -1.91
N ASN A 32 -35.39 1.35 -2.87
CA ASN A 32 -35.78 -0.07 -2.86
C ASN A 32 -34.86 -0.99 -2.03
N LEU A 33 -33.67 -0.55 -1.59
CA LEU A 33 -32.77 -1.35 -0.74
C LEU A 33 -32.97 -1.10 0.76
N ILE A 34 -33.59 0.04 1.11
CA ILE A 34 -33.86 0.45 2.50
C ILE A 34 -34.94 -0.44 3.13
N GLU A 35 -35.82 -1.04 2.33
CA GLU A 35 -36.92 -1.89 2.83
C GLU A 35 -36.50 -3.32 3.20
N GLN A 36 -35.28 -3.77 2.87
CA GLN A 36 -34.81 -5.14 3.13
C GLN A 36 -33.63 -5.26 4.10
N GLY A 37 -33.09 -4.13 4.59
CA GLY A 37 -31.85 -4.13 5.37
C GLY A 37 -30.64 -4.41 4.46
N ILE A 38 -29.73 -3.44 4.33
CA ILE A 38 -28.52 -3.64 3.54
C ILE A 38 -27.50 -4.37 4.41
N SER A 39 -27.01 -5.49 3.90
CA SER A 39 -25.96 -6.27 4.57
C SER A 39 -24.66 -5.46 4.71
N VAL A 40 -23.82 -5.78 5.68
CA VAL A 40 -22.49 -5.18 5.82
C VAL A 40 -21.66 -5.40 4.56
N GLY A 41 -21.69 -6.61 4.00
CA GLY A 41 -20.93 -6.95 2.80
C GLY A 41 -21.33 -6.11 1.59
N ASP A 42 -22.63 -6.00 1.33
CA ASP A 42 -23.11 -5.21 0.19
C ASP A 42 -22.85 -3.71 0.38
N SER A 43 -22.99 -3.22 1.62
CA SER A 43 -22.66 -1.84 1.98
C SER A 43 -21.20 -1.52 1.71
N PHE A 44 -20.28 -2.42 2.08
CA PHE A 44 -18.84 -2.22 1.85
C PHE A 44 -18.50 -2.27 0.37
N CYS A 45 -19.08 -3.19 -0.40
CA CYS A 45 -18.92 -3.22 -1.85
C CYS A 45 -19.35 -1.89 -2.50
N ILE A 46 -20.45 -1.28 -2.04
CA ILE A 46 -20.92 0.01 -2.56
C ILE A 46 -19.99 1.14 -2.14
N VAL A 47 -19.65 1.24 -0.84
CA VAL A 47 -18.78 2.30 -0.29
C VAL A 47 -17.41 2.29 -0.97
N LEU A 48 -16.85 1.11 -1.18
CA LEU A 48 -15.50 0.93 -1.73
C LEU A 48 -15.49 0.80 -3.26
N LYS A 49 -16.66 0.70 -3.89
CA LYS A 49 -16.83 0.47 -5.34
C LYS A 49 -16.07 -0.77 -5.83
N ILE A 50 -16.18 -1.87 -5.09
CA ILE A 50 -15.52 -3.14 -5.38
C ILE A 50 -16.55 -4.23 -5.70
N GLU A 51 -16.12 -5.25 -6.42
CA GLU A 51 -16.94 -6.44 -6.63
C GLU A 51 -16.97 -7.35 -5.39
N LYS A 52 -18.03 -8.15 -5.24
CA LYS A 52 -18.17 -9.07 -4.09
C LYS A 52 -17.03 -10.09 -3.99
N LYS A 53 -16.43 -10.49 -5.12
CA LYS A 53 -15.26 -11.38 -5.17
C LYS A 53 -14.00 -10.76 -4.53
N GLU A 54 -13.92 -9.43 -4.46
CA GLU A 54 -12.77 -8.68 -3.93
C GLU A 54 -12.95 -8.30 -2.46
N LEU A 55 -14.14 -8.53 -1.89
CA LEU A 55 -14.51 -8.09 -0.55
C LEU A 55 -13.61 -8.72 0.52
N PHE A 56 -13.38 -10.03 0.48
CA PHE A 56 -12.52 -10.71 1.46
C PHE A 56 -11.09 -10.19 1.46
N ASN A 57 -10.50 -10.02 0.27
CA ASN A 57 -9.14 -9.49 0.14
C ASN A 57 -9.05 -8.05 0.65
N THR A 58 -10.07 -7.25 0.35
CA THR A 58 -10.18 -5.86 0.84
C THR A 58 -10.29 -5.81 2.36
N LEU A 59 -11.14 -6.65 2.97
CA LEU A 59 -11.30 -6.73 4.42
C LEU A 59 -10.01 -7.18 5.11
N SER A 60 -9.33 -8.19 4.54
CA SER A 60 -8.01 -8.61 5.01
C SER A 60 -7.01 -7.44 4.95
N GLY A 61 -7.07 -6.61 3.92
CA GLY A 61 -6.27 -5.39 3.81
C GLY A 61 -6.55 -4.39 4.93
N TYR A 62 -7.82 -4.13 5.26
CA TYR A 62 -8.18 -3.26 6.39
C TYR A 62 -7.76 -3.82 7.75
N LEU A 63 -7.80 -5.14 7.95
CA LEU A 63 -7.29 -5.77 9.18
C LEU A 63 -5.77 -5.59 9.31
N GLN A 64 -5.02 -5.85 8.23
CA GLN A 64 -3.58 -5.58 8.17
C GLN A 64 -3.26 -4.11 8.44
N LEU A 65 -4.09 -3.20 7.91
CA LEU A 65 -3.98 -1.76 8.14
C LEU A 65 -4.08 -1.41 9.62
N ILE A 66 -5.06 -1.99 10.31
CA ILE A 66 -5.24 -1.78 11.75
C ILE A 66 -4.04 -2.33 12.52
N THR A 67 -3.52 -3.50 12.16
CA THR A 67 -2.31 -4.06 12.77
C THR A 67 -1.11 -3.13 12.60
N LEU A 68 -0.91 -2.59 11.39
CA LEU A 68 0.17 -1.64 11.12
C LEU A 68 0.03 -0.38 11.98
N ILE A 69 -1.17 0.21 12.02
CA ILE A 69 -1.44 1.42 12.81
C ILE A 69 -1.18 1.15 14.31
N LYS A 70 -1.61 0.00 14.84
CA LYS A 70 -1.32 -0.40 16.23
C LYS A 70 0.18 -0.44 16.50
N SER A 71 0.96 -1.08 15.63
CA SER A 71 2.43 -1.12 15.74
C SER A 71 3.04 0.29 15.71
N GLN A 72 2.57 1.17 14.81
CA GLN A 72 3.06 2.55 14.75
C GLN A 72 2.71 3.32 16.02
N VAL A 73 1.51 3.15 16.55
CA VAL A 73 1.07 3.78 17.80
C VAL A 73 1.90 3.30 18.98
N GLU A 74 2.21 2.01 19.06
CA GLU A 74 3.06 1.42 20.09
C GLU A 74 4.48 2.01 20.10
N MET A 75 5.07 2.17 18.92
CA MET A 75 6.43 2.71 18.78
C MET A 75 6.51 4.22 19.03
N ASN A 76 5.47 4.95 18.64
CA ASN A 76 5.53 6.41 18.57
C ASN A 76 4.85 7.13 19.75
N PHE A 77 3.89 6.54 20.46
CA PHE A 77 3.12 7.25 21.50
C PHE A 77 3.49 6.77 22.90
N LYS A 78 3.61 7.72 23.83
CA LYS A 78 3.65 7.43 25.28
C LYS A 78 2.22 7.28 25.78
N ASN A 79 1.97 6.32 26.68
CA ASN A 79 0.63 6.00 27.20
C ASN A 79 -0.36 5.65 26.08
N ASN A 80 -0.04 4.60 25.31
CA ASN A 80 -0.74 4.21 24.09
C ASN A 80 -2.03 3.40 24.33
N ASP A 81 -2.29 2.91 25.56
CA ASP A 81 -3.42 2.04 25.92
C ASP A 81 -4.77 2.54 25.40
N ARG A 82 -5.03 3.85 25.53
CA ARG A 82 -6.30 4.45 25.09
C ARG A 82 -6.48 4.37 23.57
N TYR A 83 -5.41 4.55 22.81
CA TYR A 83 -5.44 4.50 21.35
C TYR A 83 -5.60 3.06 20.87
N LEU A 84 -4.85 2.13 21.48
CA LEU A 84 -4.91 0.71 21.17
C LEU A 84 -6.29 0.10 21.45
N ALA A 85 -6.91 0.45 22.58
CA ALA A 85 -8.26 0.01 22.90
C ALA A 85 -9.30 0.42 21.85
N GLN A 86 -9.20 1.63 21.29
CA GLN A 86 -10.12 2.07 20.23
C GLN A 86 -9.84 1.39 18.89
N LEU A 87 -8.57 1.10 18.56
CA LEU A 87 -8.22 0.30 17.38
C LEU A 87 -8.72 -1.15 17.50
N GLU A 88 -8.69 -1.73 18.71
CA GLU A 88 -9.30 -3.04 18.97
C GLU A 88 -10.82 -3.03 18.79
N ASP A 89 -11.52 -1.96 19.20
CA ASP A 89 -12.96 -1.86 19.00
C ASP A 89 -13.33 -1.88 17.51
N VAL A 90 -12.55 -1.19 16.67
CA VAL A 90 -12.70 -1.20 15.20
C VAL A 90 -12.40 -2.58 14.62
N GLU A 91 -11.31 -3.21 15.05
CA GLU A 91 -10.94 -4.56 14.62
C GLU A 91 -12.02 -5.58 14.98
N LYS A 92 -12.51 -5.56 16.22
CA LYS A 92 -13.62 -6.40 16.68
C LYS A 92 -14.87 -6.16 15.85
N ALA A 93 -15.17 -4.91 15.48
CA ALA A 93 -16.31 -4.60 14.61
C ALA A 93 -16.17 -5.26 13.23
N LEU A 94 -14.98 -5.19 12.61
CA LEU A 94 -14.73 -5.80 11.30
C LEU A 94 -14.79 -7.33 11.33
N ILE A 95 -14.37 -7.95 12.43
CA ILE A 95 -14.37 -9.41 12.58
C ILE A 95 -15.75 -9.96 12.98
N SER A 96 -16.43 -9.28 13.89
CA SER A 96 -17.59 -9.85 14.60
C SER A 96 -18.91 -9.55 13.91
N VAL A 97 -19.00 -8.44 13.17
CA VAL A 97 -20.22 -8.11 12.43
C VAL A 97 -20.17 -8.86 11.11
N GLY A 98 -20.58 -10.13 11.15
CA GLY A 98 -20.65 -10.99 9.97
C GLY A 98 -21.29 -10.28 8.77
N LEU A 99 -20.80 -10.58 7.57
CA LEU A 99 -21.08 -9.79 6.35
C LEU A 99 -22.56 -9.75 5.96
N ASP A 100 -23.34 -10.75 6.37
CA ASP A 100 -24.77 -10.84 6.09
C ASP A 100 -25.64 -10.06 7.10
N ASN A 101 -25.03 -9.52 8.18
CA ASN A 101 -25.75 -8.72 9.17
C ASN A 101 -26.09 -7.34 8.64
N ASP A 102 -27.07 -6.70 9.27
CA ASP A 102 -27.45 -5.32 8.98
C ASP A 102 -26.31 -4.32 9.29
N ILE A 103 -26.04 -3.41 8.35
CA ILE A 103 -24.99 -2.39 8.46
C ILE A 103 -25.11 -1.49 9.70
N THR A 104 -26.32 -1.31 10.25
CA THR A 104 -26.54 -0.57 11.49
C THR A 104 -25.85 -1.22 12.69
N VAL A 105 -25.65 -2.54 12.67
CA VAL A 105 -24.88 -3.25 13.71
C VAL A 105 -23.42 -2.82 13.67
N PHE A 106 -22.82 -2.76 12.48
CA PHE A 106 -21.44 -2.26 12.31
C PHE A 106 -21.31 -0.80 12.72
N LYS A 107 -22.26 0.05 12.30
CA LYS A 107 -22.26 1.49 12.64
C LYS A 107 -22.25 1.78 14.15
N LYS A 108 -22.81 0.90 14.98
CA LYS A 108 -22.76 1.06 16.45
C LYS A 108 -21.34 1.08 17.01
N TYR A 109 -20.39 0.47 16.32
CA TYR A 109 -18.98 0.50 16.70
C TYR A 109 -18.26 1.78 16.24
N LEU A 110 -18.84 2.53 15.29
CA LEU A 110 -18.26 3.76 14.72
C LEU A 110 -18.68 5.02 15.51
N THR A 111 -18.44 5.01 16.82
CA THR A 111 -18.77 6.15 17.70
C THR A 111 -17.91 7.37 17.36
N GLU A 112 -18.40 8.59 17.68
CA GLU A 112 -17.57 9.81 17.56
C GLU A 112 -16.23 9.67 18.29
N LYS A 113 -16.25 9.04 19.47
CA LYS A 113 -15.05 8.79 20.27
C LYS A 113 -14.01 7.97 19.49
N VAL A 114 -14.43 6.93 18.77
CA VAL A 114 -13.52 6.09 17.96
C VAL A 114 -12.94 6.91 16.81
N ILE A 115 -13.77 7.62 16.04
CA ILE A 115 -13.31 8.43 14.91
C ILE A 115 -12.34 9.52 15.37
N THR A 116 -12.68 10.30 16.40
CA THR A 116 -11.80 11.34 16.94
C THR A 116 -10.49 10.77 17.48
N THR A 117 -10.51 9.58 18.09
CA THR A 117 -9.27 8.94 18.56
C THR A 117 -8.36 8.54 17.41
N LEU A 118 -8.92 8.03 16.30
CA LEU A 118 -8.15 7.74 15.09
C LEU A 118 -7.60 9.01 14.45
N GLU A 119 -8.38 10.09 14.40
CA GLU A 119 -7.91 11.39 13.90
C GLU A 119 -6.74 11.92 14.75
N LEU A 120 -6.80 11.81 16.08
CA LEU A 120 -5.70 12.17 16.97
C LEU A 120 -4.45 11.29 16.76
N CYS A 121 -4.64 9.99 16.51
CA CYS A 121 -3.54 9.11 16.11
C CYS A 121 -2.93 9.57 14.78
N ALA A 122 -3.75 9.97 13.81
CA ALA A 122 -3.28 10.40 12.51
C ALA A 122 -2.45 11.68 12.60
N ASP A 123 -2.92 12.64 13.40
CA ASP A 123 -2.18 13.88 13.67
C ASP A 123 -0.87 13.58 14.40
N GLY A 124 -0.90 12.76 15.45
CA GLY A 124 0.30 12.44 16.23
C GLY A 124 1.32 11.58 15.47
N LEU A 125 0.89 10.69 14.57
CA LEU A 125 1.80 9.92 13.70
C LEU A 125 2.45 10.83 12.66
N ALA A 126 1.69 11.73 12.06
CA ALA A 126 2.21 12.67 11.08
C ALA A 126 3.19 13.70 11.68
N GLU A 127 3.16 13.95 12.99
CA GLU A 127 4.16 14.76 13.68
C GLU A 127 5.48 14.00 13.95
N LYS A 128 5.46 12.66 13.95
CA LYS A 128 6.60 11.83 14.35
C LYS A 128 7.27 11.09 13.21
N GLU A 129 6.53 10.76 12.17
CA GLU A 129 7.06 10.19 10.94
C GLU A 129 7.24 11.34 9.93
N ASP A 130 8.45 11.51 9.37
CA ASP A 130 8.63 12.18 8.08
C ASP A 130 7.95 11.27 7.03
N ILE A 131 6.63 11.32 6.95
CA ILE A 131 5.87 10.53 6.00
C ILE A 131 6.15 11.10 4.63
N ASN A 132 7.11 10.50 3.92
CA ASN A 132 7.30 10.71 2.50
C ASN A 132 6.06 10.20 1.76
N ILE A 133 5.13 11.11 1.50
CA ILE A 133 4.00 10.83 0.63
C ILE A 133 4.55 10.77 -0.80
N VAL A 134 4.51 9.59 -1.40
CA VAL A 134 4.86 9.41 -2.81
C VAL A 134 3.68 9.92 -3.63
N PRO A 135 3.86 10.96 -4.46
CA PRO A 135 2.76 11.49 -5.25
C PRO A 135 2.38 10.52 -6.38
N ASN A 136 1.10 10.53 -6.76
CA ASN A 136 0.52 9.52 -7.66
C ASN A 136 1.16 9.50 -9.06
N ASP A 137 1.60 10.66 -9.56
CA ASP A 137 2.32 10.79 -10.83
C ASP A 137 3.63 9.99 -10.82
N VAL A 138 4.35 9.98 -9.71
CA VAL A 138 5.55 9.15 -9.55
C VAL A 138 5.19 7.67 -9.58
N LEU A 139 4.09 7.27 -8.93
CA LEU A 139 3.63 5.88 -8.94
C LEU A 139 3.20 5.43 -10.35
N ASP A 140 2.53 6.29 -11.09
CA ASP A 140 2.10 6.04 -12.47
C ASP A 140 3.32 5.87 -13.39
N ASN A 141 4.36 6.69 -13.22
CA ASN A 141 5.62 6.54 -13.95
C ASN A 141 6.31 5.19 -13.65
N ILE A 142 6.29 4.72 -12.40
CA ILE A 142 6.87 3.42 -12.04
C ILE A 142 6.07 2.27 -12.67
N GLU A 143 4.73 2.38 -12.73
CA GLU A 143 3.88 1.40 -13.42
C GLU A 143 4.19 1.34 -14.92
N ASP A 144 4.38 2.49 -15.57
CA ASP A 144 4.79 2.56 -16.98
C ASP A 144 6.18 1.93 -17.19
N ASP A 145 7.16 2.23 -16.32
CA ASP A 145 8.49 1.62 -16.36
C ASP A 145 8.43 0.09 -16.21
N ILE A 146 7.54 -0.44 -15.36
CA ILE A 146 7.32 -1.89 -15.22
C ILE A 146 6.83 -2.50 -16.52
N ILE A 147 5.81 -1.89 -17.16
CA ILE A 147 5.26 -2.38 -18.43
C ILE A 147 6.35 -2.44 -19.50
N ASP A 148 7.15 -1.38 -19.58
CA ASP A 148 8.25 -1.27 -20.50
C ASP A 148 9.35 -2.31 -20.25
N MET A 149 9.72 -2.54 -18.98
CA MET A 149 10.71 -3.54 -18.63
C MET A 149 10.23 -4.96 -18.90
N LYS A 150 8.95 -5.27 -18.63
CA LYS A 150 8.35 -6.57 -18.98
C LYS A 150 8.50 -6.84 -20.49
N LYS A 151 8.18 -5.86 -21.34
CA LYS A 151 8.35 -5.96 -22.80
C LYS A 151 9.82 -6.20 -23.21
N ILE A 152 10.77 -5.51 -22.59
CA ILE A 152 12.20 -5.67 -22.92
C ILE A 152 12.69 -7.05 -22.49
N LEU A 153 12.26 -7.54 -21.32
CA LEU A 153 12.62 -8.87 -20.82
C LEU A 153 12.16 -9.98 -21.77
N GLU A 154 10.95 -9.88 -22.32
CA GLU A 154 10.41 -10.83 -23.29
C GLU A 154 11.26 -10.95 -24.57
N HIS A 155 11.95 -9.88 -24.96
CA HIS A 155 12.80 -9.83 -26.16
C HIS A 155 14.29 -9.92 -25.83
N SER A 156 14.66 -10.10 -24.56
CA SER A 156 16.04 -10.17 -24.12
C SER A 156 16.70 -11.51 -24.49
N LYS A 157 18.04 -11.53 -24.51
CA LYS A 157 18.81 -12.76 -24.72
C LYS A 157 19.06 -13.54 -23.42
N LEU A 158 18.43 -13.12 -22.32
CA LEU A 158 18.60 -13.76 -21.03
C LEU A 158 18.05 -15.20 -21.05
N PRO A 159 18.61 -16.10 -20.23
CA PRO A 159 18.01 -17.41 -20.03
C PRO A 159 16.57 -17.28 -19.53
N LYS A 160 15.69 -18.17 -20.01
CA LYS A 160 14.27 -18.15 -19.64
C LYS A 160 14.03 -18.23 -18.13
N SER A 161 14.90 -18.93 -17.40
CA SER A 161 14.92 -18.98 -15.94
C SER A 161 15.07 -17.58 -15.32
N VAL A 162 16.02 -16.79 -15.80
CA VAL A 162 16.29 -15.44 -15.34
C VAL A 162 15.14 -14.50 -15.70
N ILE A 163 14.63 -14.58 -16.93
CA ILE A 163 13.46 -13.79 -17.36
C ILE A 163 12.28 -14.01 -16.42
N LEU A 164 11.96 -15.27 -16.11
CA LEU A 164 10.83 -15.60 -15.24
C LEU A 164 11.01 -15.04 -13.82
N VAL A 165 12.21 -15.12 -13.26
CA VAL A 165 12.52 -14.52 -11.95
C VAL A 165 12.33 -13.01 -12.00
N LEU A 166 12.83 -12.33 -13.02
CA LEU A 166 12.71 -10.87 -13.13
C LEU A 166 11.26 -10.43 -13.31
N LEU A 167 10.49 -11.12 -14.16
CA LEU A 167 9.05 -10.85 -14.30
C LEU A 167 8.30 -10.99 -12.97
N GLN A 168 8.58 -12.05 -12.20
CA GLN A 168 8.00 -12.22 -10.87
C GLN A 168 8.35 -11.06 -9.93
N LYS A 169 9.59 -10.55 -9.99
CA LYS A 169 9.99 -9.40 -9.17
C LYS A 169 9.30 -8.11 -9.60
N LEU A 170 9.04 -7.91 -10.88
CA LEU A 170 8.25 -6.77 -11.35
C LEU A 170 6.79 -6.87 -10.91
N ASP A 171 6.21 -8.06 -10.88
CA ASP A 171 4.86 -8.28 -10.33
C ASP A 171 4.80 -7.97 -8.82
N GLU A 172 5.85 -8.29 -8.06
CA GLU A 172 5.97 -7.92 -6.64
C GLU A 172 5.97 -6.40 -6.46
N VAL A 173 6.70 -5.66 -7.30
CA VAL A 173 6.71 -4.18 -7.27
C VAL A 173 5.34 -3.62 -7.64
N GLU A 174 4.72 -4.12 -8.71
CA GLU A 174 3.39 -3.68 -9.15
C GLU A 174 2.35 -3.89 -8.04
N ASN A 175 2.41 -5.02 -7.33
CA ASN A 175 1.58 -5.25 -6.17
C ASN A 175 1.86 -4.24 -5.05
N ALA A 176 3.11 -3.93 -4.73
CA ALA A 176 3.45 -2.92 -3.72
C ALA A 176 2.88 -1.53 -4.08
N ILE A 177 2.93 -1.12 -5.35
CA ILE A 177 2.34 0.15 -5.81
C ILE A 177 0.84 0.15 -5.58
N ARG A 178 0.14 -0.94 -5.96
CA ARG A 178 -1.31 -1.06 -5.73
C ARG A 178 -1.66 -1.01 -4.24
N GLN A 179 -0.87 -1.66 -3.39
CA GLN A 179 -1.05 -1.63 -1.94
C GLN A 179 -0.81 -0.22 -1.38
N TYR A 180 0.20 0.50 -1.88
CA TYR A 180 0.43 1.89 -1.49
C TYR A 180 -0.72 2.82 -1.93
N LYS A 181 -1.16 2.72 -3.19
CA LYS A 181 -2.30 3.51 -3.70
C LYS A 181 -3.58 3.24 -2.90
N ARG A 182 -3.82 1.97 -2.52
CA ARG A 182 -5.05 1.55 -1.84
C ARG A 182 -5.03 1.79 -0.33
N TRP A 183 -3.88 1.59 0.30
CA TRP A 183 -3.76 1.54 1.76
C TRP A 183 -2.74 2.51 2.33
N GLY A 184 -1.84 3.06 1.53
CA GLY A 184 -0.72 3.87 2.03
C GLY A 184 0.39 3.04 2.69
N ILE A 185 0.39 1.71 2.48
CA ILE A 185 1.44 0.82 3.00
C ILE A 185 2.66 0.93 2.09
N ASN A 186 3.76 1.44 2.63
CA ASN A 186 5.02 1.58 1.91
C ASN A 186 5.85 0.30 2.03
N ASP A 187 5.80 -0.53 1.00
CA ASP A 187 6.55 -1.78 0.88
C ASP A 187 7.74 -1.66 -0.09
N PHE A 188 8.06 -0.45 -0.55
CA PHE A 188 9.01 -0.23 -1.65
C PHE A 188 10.44 -0.67 -1.31
N ASP A 189 10.90 -0.50 -0.06
CA ASP A 189 12.23 -0.98 0.36
C ASP A 189 12.32 -2.51 0.31
N ARG A 190 11.27 -3.21 0.75
CA ARG A 190 11.22 -4.67 0.73
C ARG A 190 11.25 -5.22 -0.69
N VAL A 191 10.48 -4.62 -1.61
CA VAL A 191 10.47 -5.07 -3.02
C VAL A 191 11.76 -4.68 -3.76
N TYR A 192 12.38 -3.56 -3.38
CA TYR A 192 13.71 -3.18 -3.85
C TYR A 192 14.75 -4.24 -3.46
N ASP A 193 14.83 -4.60 -2.18
CA ASP A 193 15.76 -5.62 -1.69
C ASP A 193 15.50 -6.99 -2.34
N SER A 194 14.23 -7.35 -2.54
CA SER A 194 13.81 -8.57 -3.22
C SER A 194 14.30 -8.61 -4.68
N LEU A 195 14.15 -7.50 -5.41
CA LEU A 195 14.61 -7.36 -6.79
C LEU A 195 16.14 -7.45 -6.87
N LEU A 196 16.85 -6.73 -6.00
CA LEU A 196 18.31 -6.75 -5.93
C LEU A 196 18.85 -8.15 -5.60
N GLY A 197 18.24 -8.85 -4.63
CA GLY A 197 18.58 -10.23 -4.29
C GLY A 197 18.32 -11.21 -5.44
N GLY A 198 17.23 -10.99 -6.20
CA GLY A 198 16.93 -11.75 -7.41
C GLY A 198 18.00 -11.59 -8.48
N LEU A 199 18.47 -10.37 -8.71
CA LEU A 199 19.57 -10.09 -9.64
C LEU A 199 20.87 -10.73 -9.19
N TYR A 200 21.25 -10.53 -7.93
CA TYR A 200 22.48 -11.08 -7.38
C TYR A 200 22.54 -12.60 -7.48
N LYS A 201 21.42 -13.28 -7.22
CA LYS A 201 21.33 -14.75 -7.30
C LYS A 201 21.58 -15.26 -8.73
N ASN A 202 21.15 -14.51 -9.73
CA ASN A 202 21.23 -14.90 -11.15
C ASN A 202 22.40 -14.26 -11.91
N ARG A 203 23.28 -13.49 -11.24
CA ARG A 203 24.35 -12.72 -11.87
C ARG A 203 25.23 -13.50 -12.85
N LYS A 204 25.54 -14.77 -12.55
CA LYS A 204 26.40 -15.63 -13.39
C LYS A 204 25.78 -15.99 -14.74
N GLU A 205 24.45 -15.90 -14.84
CA GLU A 205 23.68 -16.19 -16.04
C GLU A 205 23.40 -14.92 -16.86
N ILE A 206 23.77 -13.74 -16.35
CA ILE A 206 23.55 -12.45 -17.00
C ILE A 206 24.85 -12.04 -17.70
N ASN A 207 24.86 -12.12 -19.03
CA ASN A 207 25.95 -11.56 -19.83
C ASN A 207 25.76 -10.03 -19.95
N LEU A 208 26.63 -9.27 -19.28
CA LEU A 208 26.61 -7.80 -19.23
C LEU A 208 26.69 -7.16 -20.62
N GLU A 209 27.60 -7.64 -21.48
CA GLU A 209 27.82 -7.05 -22.81
C GLU A 209 26.62 -7.26 -23.74
N GLU A 210 25.99 -8.43 -23.64
CA GLU A 210 24.83 -8.77 -24.49
C GLU A 210 23.53 -8.12 -24.01
N ASN A 211 23.43 -7.75 -22.73
CA ASN A 211 22.21 -7.23 -22.10
C ASN A 211 22.38 -5.84 -21.49
N LYS A 212 23.40 -5.08 -21.93
CA LYS A 212 23.77 -3.79 -21.37
C LYS A 212 22.60 -2.80 -21.26
N SER A 213 21.79 -2.67 -22.31
CA SER A 213 20.64 -1.76 -22.33
C SER A 213 19.55 -2.14 -21.31
N LEU A 214 19.30 -3.43 -21.13
CA LEU A 214 18.37 -3.94 -20.12
C LEU A 214 18.89 -3.65 -18.72
N ILE A 215 20.18 -3.88 -18.47
CA ILE A 215 20.81 -3.63 -17.17
C ILE A 215 20.80 -2.13 -16.84
N GLU A 216 21.10 -1.27 -17.80
CA GLU A 216 21.02 0.19 -17.62
C GLU A 216 19.60 0.64 -17.27
N LYS A 217 18.58 0.11 -17.97
CA LYS A 217 17.18 0.44 -17.67
C LYS A 217 16.74 -0.09 -16.30
N MET A 218 17.14 -1.31 -15.94
CA MET A 218 16.83 -1.91 -14.65
C MET A 218 17.53 -1.18 -13.49
N ASN A 219 18.73 -0.67 -13.71
CA ASN A 219 19.42 0.19 -12.75
C ASN A 219 18.68 1.53 -12.58
N SER A 220 18.23 2.16 -13.67
CA SER A 220 17.42 3.39 -13.60
C SER A 220 16.11 3.15 -12.84
N PHE A 221 15.44 2.03 -13.11
CA PHE A 221 14.21 1.64 -12.41
C PHE A 221 14.43 1.43 -10.91
N MET A 222 15.49 0.70 -10.54
CA MET A 222 15.86 0.48 -9.15
C MET A 222 16.18 1.79 -8.43
N LEU A 223 16.80 2.75 -9.12
CA LEU A 223 17.02 4.10 -8.60
C LEU A 223 15.69 4.82 -8.36
N SER A 224 14.77 4.81 -9.32
CA SER A 224 13.43 5.40 -9.15
C SER A 224 12.72 4.83 -7.92
N LEU A 225 12.69 3.50 -7.77
CA LEU A 225 12.12 2.82 -6.59
C LEU A 225 12.77 3.31 -5.28
N LEU A 226 14.09 3.36 -5.22
CA LEU A 226 14.80 3.76 -4.01
C LEU A 226 14.61 5.25 -3.67
N THR A 227 14.46 6.10 -4.69
CA THR A 227 14.12 7.51 -4.47
C THR A 227 12.72 7.71 -3.92
N THR A 228 11.79 6.76 -4.14
CA THR A 228 10.47 6.81 -3.52
C THR A 228 10.46 6.41 -2.05
N THR A 229 11.50 5.71 -1.57
CA THR A 229 11.59 5.27 -0.17
C THR A 229 12.41 6.20 0.70
N LYS A 230 13.44 6.85 0.14
CA LYS A 230 14.40 7.65 0.91
C LYS A 230 14.03 9.13 0.96
N THR A 231 14.29 9.78 2.10
CA THR A 231 14.25 11.26 2.21
C THR A 231 15.37 11.90 1.39
N SER A 232 15.16 13.15 0.94
CA SER A 232 16.07 13.92 0.08
C SER A 232 17.54 13.96 0.52
N LYS A 233 17.81 13.72 1.82
CA LYS A 233 19.16 13.74 2.40
C LYS A 233 19.93 12.43 2.18
N GLU A 234 19.25 11.30 2.03
CA GLU A 234 19.87 9.98 1.82
C GLU A 234 20.02 9.63 0.33
N ILE A 235 19.23 10.27 -0.53
CA ILE A 235 19.24 10.04 -1.99
C ILE A 235 20.63 10.35 -2.60
N LEU A 236 21.29 11.41 -2.16
CA LEU A 236 22.55 11.89 -2.77
C LEU A 236 23.74 10.95 -2.54
N ASP A 237 23.85 10.34 -1.36
CA ASP A 237 24.91 9.38 -1.05
C ASP A 237 24.59 7.98 -1.59
N THR A 238 23.30 7.62 -1.61
CA THR A 238 22.85 6.31 -2.10
C THR A 238 22.98 6.19 -3.62
N THR A 239 22.70 7.26 -4.39
CA THR A 239 22.71 7.23 -5.87
C THR A 239 24.09 6.88 -6.47
N LYS A 240 25.19 7.34 -5.84
CA LYS A 240 26.55 6.96 -6.25
C LYS A 240 26.89 5.52 -5.85
N GLN A 241 26.57 5.14 -4.61
CA GLN A 241 26.85 3.79 -4.11
C GLN A 241 26.04 2.73 -4.87
N LEU A 242 24.80 3.02 -5.29
CA LEU A 242 23.93 2.07 -5.97
C LEU A 242 24.41 1.70 -7.35
N ARG A 243 24.84 2.69 -8.16
CA ARG A 243 25.43 2.44 -9.48
C ARG A 243 26.60 1.48 -9.37
N ASP A 244 27.49 1.73 -8.42
CA ASP A 244 28.64 0.88 -8.17
C ASP A 244 28.24 -0.47 -7.58
N THR A 245 27.12 -0.56 -6.88
CA THR A 245 26.62 -1.78 -6.24
C THR A 245 25.95 -2.71 -7.26
N VAL A 246 25.11 -2.17 -8.14
CA VAL A 246 24.47 -2.94 -9.22
C VAL A 246 25.50 -3.43 -10.23
N ILE A 247 26.49 -2.60 -10.59
CA ILE A 247 27.59 -3.00 -11.47
C ILE A 247 28.47 -4.04 -10.76
N ARG A 248 28.92 -3.81 -9.52
CA ARG A 248 29.70 -4.80 -8.75
C ARG A 248 28.96 -6.11 -8.46
N PHE A 249 27.63 -6.09 -8.41
CA PHE A 249 26.85 -7.31 -8.20
C PHE A 249 26.70 -8.15 -9.47
N LEU A 250 26.95 -7.56 -10.64
CA LEU A 250 26.91 -8.25 -11.93
C LEU A 250 28.31 -8.62 -12.45
N GLU A 251 29.38 -8.03 -11.89
CA GLU A 251 30.78 -8.48 -12.01
C GLU A 251 31.09 -9.69 -11.09
#